data_AF-A0A0P6XZK0-F1
#
_entry.id   AF-A0A0P6XZK0-F1
#
_cell.length_a   1.000
_cell.length_b   1.000
_cell.length_c   1.000
_cell.angle_alpha   90.00
_cell.angle_beta   90.00
_cell.angle_gamma   90.00
#
_symmetry.space_group_name_H-M   'P 1'
#
loop_
_entity.id
_entity.type
_entity.pdbx_description
1 polymer ?
#
loop_
_entity_poly.entity_id
_entity_poly.type
_entity_poly.pdbx_seq_one_letter_code
_entity_poly.pdbx_strand_id
1 'polypeptide(L)'
;MAEDNFIDAKKNLQDAEVLVQAGAPDWLRPGLIAHQVQYFLATGNLPEAEAILRQSGVTPDGRITHATDEIYLAFLRIKLTRGKEADLREGAELAGRILTLAESGQRNKTTILASMLGALFHERLGDTRSASMWLEHALVLAEPEGYVRLFVDEGMEIVALLKRLTPTDYIRTLLAAFPAVERSVVRPRPVDGIIEPLSEREVEVLRLLAQGMKYAEIAEYLFVSMNTVRFHVKSIYGKLNVDKRVKAVERARELKLIE
;
A
#
# COMPACT_ATOMS: atom_id res chain seq x y z
N MET A 1 6.95 4.58 22.15
CA MET A 1 6.97 3.71 20.93
C MET A 1 5.89 4.08 19.93
N ALA A 2 4.58 4.00 20.22
CA ALA A 2 3.56 4.50 19.28
C ALA A 2 3.55 6.05 19.20
N GLU A 3 3.63 6.74 20.33
CA GLU A 3 3.67 8.22 20.40
C GLU A 3 4.90 8.82 19.70
N ASP A 4 6.09 8.23 19.85
CA ASP A 4 7.32 8.69 19.17
C ASP A 4 7.18 8.63 17.64
N ASN A 5 6.51 7.59 17.13
CA ASN A 5 6.32 7.38 15.69
C ASN A 5 5.37 8.41 15.06
N PHE A 6 4.37 8.88 15.83
CA PHE A 6 3.46 9.94 15.37
C PHE A 6 4.12 11.33 15.39
N ILE A 7 5.03 11.59 16.33
CA ILE A 7 5.79 12.85 16.38
C ILE A 7 6.69 12.99 15.14
N ASP A 8 7.42 11.93 14.79
CA ASP A 8 8.28 11.92 13.60
C ASP A 8 7.46 12.01 12.31
N ALA A 9 6.31 11.32 12.24
CA ALA A 9 5.39 11.43 11.11
C ALA A 9 4.86 12.87 10.93
N LYS A 10 4.46 13.52 12.03
CA LYS A 10 3.98 14.91 12.01
C LYS A 10 5.05 15.86 11.48
N LYS A 11 6.29 15.71 11.96
CA LYS A 11 7.42 16.52 11.52
C LYS A 11 7.70 16.34 10.01
N ASN A 12 7.74 15.10 9.53
CA ASN A 12 7.95 14.81 8.12
C ASN A 12 6.84 15.42 7.23
N LEU A 13 5.59 15.41 7.69
CA LEU A 13 4.48 16.05 6.96
C LEU A 13 4.58 17.57 6.96
N GLN A 14 5.04 18.19 8.06
CA GLN A 14 5.29 19.63 8.13
C GLN A 14 6.43 20.04 7.20
N ASP A 15 7.53 19.29 7.18
CA ASP A 15 8.66 19.56 6.28
C ASP A 15 8.23 19.45 4.81
N ALA A 16 7.41 18.44 4.47
CA ALA A 16 6.85 18.30 3.13
C ALA A 16 5.91 19.46 2.74
N GLU A 17 5.10 19.95 3.68
CA GLU A 17 4.23 21.12 3.47
C GLU A 17 5.05 22.38 3.18
N VAL A 18 6.12 22.62 3.93
CA VAL A 18 7.04 23.74 3.71
C VAL A 18 7.65 23.68 2.30
N LEU A 19 8.04 22.49 1.83
CA LEU A 19 8.55 22.33 0.47
C LEU A 19 7.50 22.66 -0.60
N VAL A 20 6.26 22.23 -0.42
CA VAL A 20 5.15 22.57 -1.33
C VAL A 20 4.89 24.07 -1.36
N GLN A 21 4.91 24.74 -0.20
CA GLN A 21 4.76 26.19 -0.11
C GLN A 21 5.94 26.96 -0.73
N ALA A 22 7.14 26.37 -0.70
CA ALA A 22 8.35 26.91 -1.33
C ALA A 22 8.41 26.67 -2.85
N GLY A 23 7.34 26.16 -3.48
CA GLY A 23 7.26 25.97 -4.93
C GLY A 23 7.68 24.58 -5.41
N ALA A 24 7.59 23.55 -4.57
CA ALA A 24 7.76 22.17 -5.04
C ALA A 24 6.71 21.82 -6.12
N PRO A 25 7.00 20.83 -6.98
CA PRO A 25 6.10 20.47 -8.08
C PRO A 25 4.69 20.07 -7.63
N ASP A 26 3.67 20.54 -8.36
CA ASP A 26 2.26 20.31 -8.02
C ASP A 26 1.85 18.83 -7.94
N TRP A 27 2.57 17.93 -8.62
CA TRP A 27 2.30 16.49 -8.58
C TRP A 27 2.56 15.86 -7.19
N LEU A 28 3.27 16.54 -6.29
CA LEU A 28 3.48 16.08 -4.91
C LEU A 28 2.28 16.33 -3.99
N ARG A 29 1.48 17.36 -4.31
CA ARG A 29 0.40 17.84 -3.44
C ARG A 29 -0.68 16.78 -3.14
N PRO A 30 -1.18 15.99 -4.12
CA PRO A 30 -2.21 14.99 -3.88
C PRO A 30 -1.81 13.93 -2.85
N GLY A 31 -0.56 13.44 -2.95
CA GLY A 31 -0.02 12.47 -2.01
C GLY A 31 0.19 13.07 -0.63
N LEU A 32 0.71 14.29 -0.53
CA LEU A 32 0.86 14.97 0.76
C LEU A 32 -0.49 15.10 1.48
N ILE A 33 -1.53 15.56 0.77
CA ILE A 33 -2.90 15.69 1.28
C ILE A 33 -3.41 14.34 1.79
N ALA A 34 -3.24 13.26 1.02
CA ALA A 34 -3.69 11.93 1.42
C ALA A 34 -3.00 11.44 2.71
N HIS A 35 -1.69 11.65 2.86
CA HIS A 35 -0.96 11.25 4.06
C HIS A 35 -1.29 12.14 5.27
N GLN A 36 -1.51 13.45 5.07
CA GLN A 36 -2.01 14.34 6.13
C GLN A 36 -3.36 13.86 6.66
N VAL A 37 -4.30 13.50 5.76
CA VAL A 37 -5.60 12.93 6.15
C VAL A 37 -5.41 11.65 6.95
N GLN A 38 -4.60 10.71 6.46
CA GLN A 38 -4.34 9.45 7.20
C GLN A 38 -3.77 9.72 8.60
N TYR A 39 -2.82 10.64 8.72
CA TYR A 39 -2.24 11.02 10.01
C TYR A 39 -3.30 11.59 10.97
N PHE A 40 -4.14 12.51 10.49
CA PHE A 40 -5.19 13.09 11.32
C PHE A 40 -6.26 12.05 11.72
N LEU A 41 -6.63 11.14 10.82
CA LEU A 41 -7.53 10.04 11.16
C LEU A 41 -6.91 9.09 12.20
N ALA A 42 -5.62 8.74 12.04
CA ALA A 42 -4.90 7.87 12.98
C ALA A 42 -4.74 8.49 14.38
N THR A 43 -4.69 9.82 14.46
CA THR A 43 -4.63 10.58 15.73
C THR A 43 -6.02 10.95 16.27
N GLY A 44 -7.09 10.47 15.64
CA GLY A 44 -8.48 10.69 16.07
C GLY A 44 -9.02 12.10 15.77
N ASN A 45 -8.32 12.87 14.94
CA ASN A 45 -8.67 14.24 14.60
C ASN A 45 -9.42 14.34 13.25
N LEU A 46 -10.68 13.92 13.26
CA LEU A 46 -11.54 13.95 12.08
C LEU A 46 -11.78 15.38 11.52
N PRO A 47 -12.05 16.43 12.33
CA PRO A 47 -12.30 17.76 11.79
C PRO A 47 -11.13 18.32 10.96
N GLU A 48 -9.89 18.07 11.38
CA GLU A 48 -8.69 18.52 10.67
C GLU A 48 -8.49 17.73 9.38
N ALA A 49 -8.73 16.42 9.39
CA ALA A 49 -8.72 15.59 8.18
C ALA A 49 -9.71 16.13 7.12
N GLU A 50 -10.92 16.51 7.55
CA GLU A 50 -11.94 17.09 6.67
C GLU A 50 -11.55 18.49 6.17
N ALA A 51 -10.93 19.30 7.01
CA ALA A 51 -10.45 20.62 6.63
C ALA A 51 -9.39 20.54 5.53
N ILE A 52 -8.45 19.60 5.63
CA ILE A 52 -7.42 19.34 4.61
C ILE A 52 -8.05 18.97 3.26
N LEU A 53 -9.03 18.07 3.24
CA LEU A 53 -9.73 17.73 1.99
C LEU A 53 -10.51 18.91 1.42
N ARG A 54 -11.15 19.74 2.26
CA ARG A 54 -11.86 20.94 1.80
C ARG A 54 -10.91 21.94 1.15
N GLN A 55 -9.71 22.10 1.71
CA GLN A 55 -8.68 23.01 1.17
C GLN A 55 -8.05 22.50 -0.13
N SER A 56 -8.12 21.19 -0.41
CA SER A 56 -7.62 20.62 -1.66
C SER A 56 -8.36 21.11 -2.91
N GLY A 57 -9.59 21.61 -2.77
CA GLY A 57 -10.46 22.00 -3.88
C GLY A 57 -11.06 20.83 -4.67
N VAL A 58 -10.76 19.59 -4.30
CA VAL A 58 -11.34 18.39 -4.92
C VAL A 58 -12.66 18.04 -4.24
N THR A 59 -13.67 17.68 -5.03
CA THR A 59 -14.97 17.22 -4.53
C THR A 59 -15.15 15.71 -4.75
N PRO A 60 -15.84 14.99 -3.84
CA PRO A 60 -16.12 13.56 -3.98
C PRO A 60 -16.88 13.19 -5.27
N ASP A 61 -17.76 14.08 -5.71
CA ASP A 61 -18.57 13.89 -6.93
C ASP A 61 -17.82 14.30 -8.20
N GLY A 62 -16.66 14.93 -8.04
CA GLY A 62 -15.82 15.39 -9.15
C GLY A 62 -15.28 14.25 -10.02
N ARG A 63 -14.65 14.66 -11.13
CA ARG A 63 -13.97 13.73 -12.03
C ARG A 63 -12.71 13.20 -11.39
N ILE A 64 -12.63 11.88 -11.25
CA ILE A 64 -11.43 11.18 -10.78
C ILE A 64 -10.41 11.17 -11.92
N THR A 65 -9.17 11.54 -11.61
CA THR A 65 -8.05 11.52 -12.54
C THR A 65 -6.85 10.83 -11.90
N HIS A 66 -5.84 10.49 -12.70
CA HIS A 66 -4.57 9.96 -12.18
C HIS A 66 -3.86 10.90 -11.20
N ALA A 67 -4.09 12.22 -11.32
CA ALA A 67 -3.46 13.19 -10.43
C ALA A 67 -4.21 13.35 -9.11
N THR A 68 -5.45 12.86 -9.00
CA THR A 68 -6.32 13.15 -7.84
C THR A 68 -6.80 11.89 -7.11
N ASP A 69 -6.48 10.70 -7.62
CA ASP A 69 -6.94 9.42 -7.08
C ASP A 69 -6.54 9.20 -5.62
N GLU A 70 -5.34 9.60 -5.20
CA GLU A 70 -4.91 9.53 -3.80
C GLU A 70 -5.79 10.39 -2.87
N ILE A 71 -6.28 11.53 -3.35
CA ILE A 71 -7.23 12.39 -2.62
C ILE A 71 -8.60 11.68 -2.53
N TYR A 72 -9.03 10.98 -3.59
CA TYR A 72 -10.26 10.19 -3.56
C TYR A 72 -10.19 9.00 -2.59
N LEU A 73 -9.04 8.34 -2.48
CA LEU A 73 -8.82 7.33 -1.44
C LEU A 73 -8.88 7.94 -0.02
N ALA A 74 -8.45 9.19 0.15
CA ALA A 74 -8.59 9.90 1.42
C ALA A 74 -10.07 10.22 1.75
N PHE A 75 -10.88 10.59 0.75
CA PHE A 75 -12.34 10.72 0.93
C PHE A 75 -12.99 9.43 1.42
N LEU A 76 -12.60 8.28 0.86
CA LEU A 76 -13.09 6.97 1.32
C LEU A 76 -12.80 6.74 2.81
N ARG A 77 -11.57 7.03 3.27
CA ARG A 77 -11.19 6.86 4.68
C ARG A 77 -11.96 7.78 5.63
N ILE A 78 -12.23 9.03 5.22
CA ILE A 78 -13.10 9.93 5.99
C ILE A 78 -14.52 9.35 6.10
N LYS A 79 -15.09 8.86 4.99
CA LYS A 79 -16.43 8.26 4.97
C LYS A 79 -16.51 7.01 5.85
N LEU A 80 -15.51 6.13 5.81
CA LEU A 80 -15.39 5.01 6.75
C LEU A 80 -15.32 5.50 8.19
N THR A 81 -14.52 6.52 8.49
CA THR A 81 -14.40 7.05 9.86
C THR A 81 -15.72 7.61 10.39
N ARG A 82 -16.50 8.30 9.56
CA ARG A 82 -17.84 8.80 9.92
C ARG A 82 -18.85 7.68 10.17
N GLY A 83 -18.79 6.61 9.37
CA GLY A 83 -19.60 5.40 9.56
C GLY A 83 -21.12 5.58 9.39
N LYS A 84 -21.60 6.74 8.92
CA LYS A 84 -23.02 6.96 8.65
C LYS A 84 -23.45 6.12 7.46
N GLU A 85 -24.66 5.57 7.50
CA GLU A 85 -25.16 4.69 6.44
C GLU A 85 -25.16 5.34 5.04
N ALA A 86 -25.44 6.64 4.96
CA ALA A 86 -25.33 7.41 3.72
C ALA A 86 -23.86 7.50 3.23
N ASP A 87 -22.92 7.82 4.13
CA ASP A 87 -21.49 7.84 3.81
C ASP A 87 -20.98 6.46 3.36
N LEU A 88 -21.53 5.38 3.93
CA LEU A 88 -21.14 4.03 3.56
C LEU A 88 -21.59 3.67 2.13
N ARG A 89 -22.82 4.01 1.75
CA ARG A 89 -23.33 3.80 0.39
C ARG A 89 -22.57 4.63 -0.64
N GLU A 90 -22.45 5.92 -0.39
CA GLU A 90 -21.69 6.84 -1.25
C GLU A 90 -20.21 6.42 -1.36
N GLY A 91 -19.63 5.94 -0.26
CA GLY A 91 -18.27 5.43 -0.22
C GLY A 91 -18.08 4.16 -1.07
N ALA A 92 -19.01 3.20 -1.01
CA ALA A 92 -18.97 2.01 -1.86
C ALA A 92 -19.04 2.38 -3.35
N GLU A 93 -19.94 3.29 -3.73
CA GLU A 93 -20.05 3.78 -5.11
C GLU A 93 -18.78 4.50 -5.57
N LEU A 94 -18.21 5.36 -4.72
CA LEU A 94 -16.96 6.05 -5.01
C LEU A 94 -15.79 5.07 -5.16
N ALA A 95 -15.70 4.04 -4.32
CA ALA A 95 -14.69 2.99 -4.45
C ALA A 95 -14.78 2.28 -5.81
N GLY A 96 -15.99 2.00 -6.31
CA GLY A 96 -16.22 1.42 -7.64
C GLY A 96 -15.75 2.30 -8.80
N ARG A 97 -16.01 3.61 -8.68
CA ARG A 97 -15.53 4.60 -9.66
C ARG A 97 -14.00 4.69 -9.68
N ILE A 98 -13.36 4.69 -8.51
CA ILE A 98 -11.88 4.69 -8.40
C ILE A 98 -11.31 3.41 -9.00
N LEU A 99 -11.90 2.25 -8.66
CA LEU A 99 -11.46 0.94 -9.11
C LEU A 99 -11.46 0.84 -10.64
N THR A 100 -12.59 1.16 -11.27
CA THR A 100 -12.75 1.12 -12.75
C THR A 100 -11.69 1.98 -13.46
N LEU A 101 -11.41 3.17 -12.91
CA LEU A 101 -10.39 4.07 -13.46
C LEU A 101 -8.96 3.56 -13.20
N ALA A 102 -8.73 2.90 -12.06
CA ALA A 102 -7.42 2.37 -11.71
C ALA A 102 -7.05 1.16 -12.55
N GLU A 103 -8.00 0.25 -12.79
CA GLU A 103 -7.83 -0.91 -13.66
C GLU A 103 -7.56 -0.52 -15.12
N SER A 104 -8.37 0.40 -15.67
CA SER A 104 -8.16 0.89 -17.05
C SER A 104 -6.81 1.59 -17.23
N GLY A 105 -6.27 2.18 -16.16
CA GLY A 105 -4.94 2.77 -16.12
C GLY A 105 -3.81 1.84 -15.66
N GLN A 106 -4.07 0.56 -15.39
CA GLN A 106 -3.10 -0.40 -14.83
C GLN A 106 -2.39 0.10 -13.55
N ARG A 107 -3.12 0.78 -12.68
CA ARG A 107 -2.59 1.40 -11.45
C ARG A 107 -2.75 0.50 -10.25
N ASN A 108 -2.00 -0.59 -10.24
CA ASN A 108 -2.15 -1.69 -9.28
C ASN A 108 -2.22 -1.23 -7.81
N LYS A 109 -1.38 -0.28 -7.36
CA LYS A 109 -1.45 0.27 -5.99
C LYS A 109 -2.82 0.88 -5.67
N THR A 110 -3.33 1.74 -6.55
CA THR A 110 -4.65 2.38 -6.35
C THR A 110 -5.78 1.37 -6.48
N THR A 111 -5.67 0.40 -7.38
CA THR A 111 -6.60 -0.73 -7.51
C THR A 111 -6.71 -1.50 -6.20
N ILE A 112 -5.57 -1.93 -5.63
CA ILE A 112 -5.51 -2.64 -4.34
C ILE A 112 -6.16 -1.82 -3.22
N LEU A 113 -5.79 -0.54 -3.09
CA LEU A 113 -6.34 0.33 -2.04
C LEU A 113 -7.85 0.57 -2.21
N ALA A 114 -8.33 0.80 -3.43
CA ALA A 114 -9.76 0.98 -3.71
C ALA A 114 -10.54 -0.31 -3.44
N SER A 115 -10.01 -1.47 -3.85
CA SER A 115 -10.60 -2.77 -3.60
C SER A 115 -10.70 -3.08 -2.10
N MET A 116 -9.65 -2.80 -1.35
CA MET A 116 -9.60 -3.01 0.08
C MET A 116 -10.54 -2.08 0.85
N LEU A 117 -10.56 -0.78 0.54
CA LEU A 117 -11.47 0.17 1.17
C LEU A 117 -12.93 -0.11 0.80
N GLY A 118 -13.19 -0.50 -0.46
CA GLY A 118 -14.52 -0.93 -0.91
C GLY A 118 -15.02 -2.16 -0.17
N ALA A 119 -14.14 -3.12 0.13
CA ALA A 119 -14.48 -4.27 0.96
C ALA A 119 -14.97 -3.86 2.36
N LEU A 120 -14.33 -2.87 2.98
CA LEU A 120 -14.74 -2.33 4.28
C LEU A 120 -16.13 -1.67 4.22
N PHE A 121 -16.44 -0.95 3.14
CA PHE A 121 -17.78 -0.38 2.96
C PHE A 121 -18.85 -1.46 2.85
N HIS A 122 -18.63 -2.47 2.01
CA HIS A 122 -19.56 -3.59 1.85
C HIS A 122 -19.74 -4.38 3.16
N GLU A 123 -18.66 -4.57 3.93
CA GLU A 123 -18.74 -5.24 5.23
C GLU A 123 -19.62 -4.46 6.20
N ARG A 124 -19.43 -3.15 6.30
CA ARG A 124 -20.23 -2.28 7.18
C ARG A 124 -21.69 -2.13 6.72
N LEU A 125 -21.96 -2.32 5.44
CA LEU A 125 -23.33 -2.40 4.89
C LEU A 125 -23.97 -3.78 5.08
N GLY A 126 -23.23 -4.76 5.62
CA GLY A 126 -23.70 -6.13 5.84
C GLY A 126 -23.64 -7.03 4.61
N ASP A 127 -23.08 -6.55 3.50
CA ASP A 127 -22.88 -7.35 2.28
C ASP A 127 -21.54 -8.09 2.32
N THR A 128 -21.52 -9.14 3.15
CA THR A 128 -20.36 -10.03 3.33
C THR A 128 -19.82 -10.60 2.01
N ARG A 129 -20.72 -10.91 1.05
CA ARG A 129 -20.31 -11.54 -0.21
C ARG A 129 -19.50 -10.55 -1.04
N SER A 130 -20.02 -9.34 -1.21
CA SER A 130 -19.28 -8.29 -1.91
C SER A 130 -18.01 -7.93 -1.15
N ALA A 131 -18.04 -7.82 0.18
CA ALA A 131 -16.83 -7.56 0.97
C ALA A 131 -15.71 -8.57 0.70
N SER A 132 -16.06 -9.87 0.66
CA SER A 132 -15.10 -10.94 0.36
C SER A 132 -14.56 -10.85 -1.07
N MET A 133 -15.45 -10.65 -2.06
CA MET A 133 -15.05 -10.52 -3.48
C MET A 133 -14.11 -9.34 -3.71
N TRP A 134 -14.39 -8.19 -3.08
CA TRP A 134 -13.56 -6.99 -3.18
C TRP A 134 -12.19 -7.20 -2.54
N LEU A 135 -12.13 -7.86 -1.37
CA LEU A 135 -10.85 -8.15 -0.72
C LEU A 135 -10.03 -9.19 -1.49
N GLU A 136 -10.65 -10.23 -2.04
CA GLU A 136 -9.99 -11.22 -2.89
C GLU A 136 -9.35 -10.56 -4.11
N HIS A 137 -10.05 -9.61 -4.75
CA HIS A 137 -9.48 -8.85 -5.87
C HIS A 137 -8.22 -8.06 -5.46
N ALA A 138 -8.22 -7.44 -4.27
CA ALA A 138 -7.04 -6.76 -3.74
C ALA A 138 -5.87 -7.74 -3.51
N LEU A 139 -6.16 -8.94 -3.00
CA LEU A 139 -5.15 -9.97 -2.71
C LEU A 139 -4.50 -10.51 -3.99
N VAL A 140 -5.28 -10.81 -5.03
CA VAL A 140 -4.78 -11.31 -6.32
C VAL A 140 -3.74 -10.38 -6.93
N LEU A 141 -3.93 -9.07 -6.81
CA LEU A 141 -3.00 -8.07 -7.33
C LEU A 141 -1.80 -7.84 -6.39
N ALA A 142 -1.99 -8.06 -5.10
CA ALA A 142 -0.98 -7.78 -4.09
C ALA A 142 0.00 -8.93 -3.87
N GLU A 143 -0.45 -10.18 -3.99
CA GLU A 143 0.32 -11.38 -3.71
C GLU A 143 1.58 -11.52 -4.59
N PRO A 144 1.52 -11.34 -5.93
CA PRO A 144 2.73 -11.43 -6.77
C PRO A 144 3.80 -10.38 -6.44
N GLU A 145 3.36 -9.23 -5.92
CA GLU A 145 4.20 -8.07 -5.59
C GLU A 145 4.62 -8.05 -4.12
N GLY A 146 4.00 -8.86 -3.26
CA GLY A 146 4.27 -8.93 -1.82
C GLY A 146 3.88 -7.68 -1.03
N TYR A 147 2.79 -6.98 -1.41
CA TYR A 147 2.37 -5.74 -0.74
C TYR A 147 1.76 -5.98 0.65
N VAL A 148 2.59 -6.08 1.69
CA VAL A 148 2.09 -6.27 3.07
C VAL A 148 1.59 -4.96 3.69
N ARG A 149 2.36 -3.88 3.55
CA ARG A 149 2.13 -2.64 4.29
C ARG A 149 0.80 -1.96 3.96
N LEU A 150 0.33 -2.10 2.71
CA LEU A 150 -0.96 -1.57 2.29
C LEU A 150 -2.11 -2.12 3.15
N PHE A 151 -2.08 -3.42 3.51
CA PHE A 151 -3.13 -4.03 4.33
C PHE A 151 -2.95 -3.69 5.82
N VAL A 152 -1.72 -3.72 6.31
CA VAL A 152 -1.41 -3.46 7.73
C VAL A 152 -1.84 -2.05 8.14
N ASP A 153 -1.64 -1.06 7.26
CA ASP A 153 -1.95 0.34 7.53
C ASP A 153 -3.46 0.64 7.59
N GLU A 154 -4.32 -0.18 6.97
CA GLU A 154 -5.78 -0.02 7.12
C GLU A 154 -6.34 -0.63 8.42
N GLY A 155 -5.56 -1.46 9.11
CA GLY A 155 -5.86 -1.91 10.48
C GLY A 155 -6.77 -3.13 10.61
N MET A 156 -7.37 -3.28 11.80
CA MET A 156 -7.93 -4.55 12.29
C MET A 156 -9.23 -5.00 11.59
N GLU A 157 -9.96 -4.11 10.93
CA GLU A 157 -11.16 -4.52 10.16
C GLU A 157 -10.77 -5.40 8.97
N ILE A 158 -9.60 -5.15 8.35
CA ILE A 158 -9.05 -6.01 7.30
C ILE A 158 -8.69 -7.39 7.86
N VAL A 159 -8.17 -7.48 9.08
CA VAL A 159 -7.89 -8.77 9.74
C VAL A 159 -9.16 -9.61 9.88
N ALA A 160 -10.29 -8.98 10.24
CA ALA A 160 -11.56 -9.69 10.37
C ALA A 160 -12.02 -10.28 9.03
N LEU A 161 -11.87 -9.52 7.94
CA LEU A 161 -12.19 -9.99 6.59
C LEU A 161 -11.23 -11.09 6.10
N LEU A 162 -9.92 -10.92 6.29
CA LEU A 162 -8.90 -11.90 5.90
C LEU A 162 -9.15 -13.28 6.55
N LYS A 163 -9.58 -13.30 7.81
CA LYS A 163 -9.88 -14.56 8.53
C LYS A 163 -11.08 -15.34 7.98
N ARG A 164 -11.93 -14.71 7.16
CA ARG A 164 -13.12 -15.35 6.54
C ARG A 164 -12.81 -15.96 5.18
N LEU A 165 -11.71 -15.56 4.56
CA LEU A 165 -11.27 -16.06 3.27
C LEU A 165 -10.56 -17.41 3.41
N THR A 166 -10.44 -18.12 2.30
CA THR A 166 -9.66 -19.36 2.24
C THR A 166 -8.20 -19.07 2.57
N PRO A 167 -7.58 -19.71 3.58
CA PRO A 167 -6.21 -19.38 3.98
C PRO A 167 -5.17 -19.72 2.90
N THR A 168 -4.38 -18.73 2.50
CA THR A 168 -3.19 -18.88 1.64
C THR A 168 -1.91 -18.53 2.40
N ASP A 169 -0.73 -18.82 1.85
CA ASP A 169 0.55 -18.38 2.43
C ASP A 169 0.65 -16.85 2.52
N TYR A 170 0.13 -16.17 1.50
CA TYR A 170 0.07 -14.72 1.51
C TYR A 170 -0.85 -14.17 2.60
N ILE A 171 -2.06 -14.73 2.77
CA ILE A 171 -2.97 -14.35 3.86
C ILE A 171 -2.35 -14.61 5.24
N ARG A 172 -1.65 -15.75 5.41
CA ARG A 172 -0.91 -16.04 6.66
C ARG A 172 0.17 -14.99 6.93
N THR A 173 0.89 -14.58 5.90
CA THR A 173 1.92 -13.53 5.97
C THR A 173 1.31 -12.18 6.36
N LEU A 174 0.20 -11.80 5.72
CA LEU A 174 -0.53 -10.58 6.07
C LEU A 174 -0.98 -10.60 7.53
N LEU A 175 -1.65 -11.68 7.96
CA LEU A 175 -2.13 -11.81 9.33
C LEU A 175 -0.99 -11.73 10.35
N ALA A 176 0.15 -12.36 10.09
CA ALA A 176 1.31 -12.31 10.97
C ALA A 176 1.95 -10.91 11.09
N ALA A 177 1.79 -10.06 10.07
CA ALA A 177 2.34 -8.71 10.06
C ALA A 177 1.52 -7.69 10.89
N PHE A 178 0.31 -8.04 11.32
CA PHE A 178 -0.49 -7.15 12.17
C PHE A 178 0.01 -7.18 13.63
N PRO A 179 0.22 -6.00 14.27
CA PRO A 179 0.79 -5.90 15.62
C PRO A 179 0.04 -6.69 16.71
N ALA A 180 -1.23 -7.01 16.50
CA ALA A 180 -2.09 -7.70 17.46
C ALA A 180 -2.15 -9.23 17.29
N VAL A 181 -1.60 -9.78 16.20
CA VAL A 181 -1.64 -11.23 15.93
C VAL A 181 -0.46 -11.97 16.59
N GLU A 182 0.52 -11.23 17.12
CA GLU A 182 1.69 -11.76 17.81
C GLU A 182 1.52 -11.95 19.32
N ARG A 183 0.68 -12.90 19.74
CA ARG A 183 0.91 -13.57 21.03
C ARG A 183 1.22 -15.06 20.94
N SER A 184 1.24 -15.66 19.75
CA SER A 184 1.59 -17.09 19.64
C SER A 184 2.02 -17.51 18.24
N VAL A 185 3.12 -16.97 17.71
CA VAL A 185 3.94 -17.74 16.75
C VAL A 185 5.40 -17.39 16.98
N VAL A 186 6.22 -18.41 17.19
CA VAL A 186 7.68 -18.31 17.31
C VAL A 186 8.22 -17.70 16.02
N ARG A 187 8.72 -16.45 16.09
CA ARG A 187 9.44 -15.80 14.99
C ARG A 187 10.72 -16.59 14.69
N PRO A 188 11.04 -16.94 13.42
CA PRO A 188 12.41 -17.22 13.03
C PRO A 188 13.21 -15.93 13.23
N ARG A 189 14.39 -16.04 13.86
CA ARG A 189 15.28 -14.89 14.05
C ARG A 189 15.60 -14.22 12.71
N PRO A 190 15.69 -12.88 12.66
CA PRO A 190 16.24 -12.18 11.50
C PRO A 190 17.64 -12.72 11.22
N VAL A 191 17.89 -13.10 9.97
CA VAL A 191 19.22 -13.45 9.48
C VAL A 191 19.97 -12.13 9.31
N ASP A 192 21.15 -12.02 9.93
CA ASP A 192 21.86 -10.77 10.17
C ASP A 192 21.94 -9.82 8.95
N GLY A 193 21.18 -8.71 9.04
CA GLY A 193 21.33 -7.54 8.18
C GLY A 193 20.42 -7.47 6.94
N ILE A 194 19.28 -8.15 6.95
CA ILE A 194 18.16 -7.88 6.03
C ILE A 194 17.07 -7.13 6.83
N ILE A 195 16.63 -5.97 6.33
CA ILE A 195 15.58 -5.17 7.01
C ILE A 195 14.22 -5.89 6.92
N GLU A 196 13.93 -6.47 5.74
CA GLU A 196 12.74 -7.27 5.46
C GLU A 196 13.07 -8.40 4.45
N PRO A 197 12.55 -9.63 4.63
CA PRO A 197 12.82 -10.72 3.72
C PRO A 197 12.37 -10.40 2.28
N LEU A 198 13.17 -10.82 1.30
CA LEU A 198 12.83 -10.68 -0.12
C LEU A 198 11.69 -11.64 -0.48
N SER A 199 10.74 -11.19 -1.31
CA SER A 199 9.70 -12.05 -1.87
C SER A 199 10.29 -13.01 -2.92
N GLU A 200 9.57 -14.09 -3.24
CA GLU A 200 10.02 -15.04 -4.28
C GLU A 200 10.28 -14.35 -5.62
N ARG A 201 9.41 -13.39 -5.98
CA ARG A 201 9.55 -12.59 -7.20
C ARG A 201 10.77 -11.67 -7.16
N GLU A 202 11.06 -11.07 -6.01
CA GLU A 202 12.27 -10.27 -5.82
C GLU A 202 13.53 -11.14 -5.89
N VAL A 203 13.51 -12.35 -5.33
CA VAL A 203 14.62 -13.31 -5.44
C VAL A 203 14.83 -13.73 -6.90
N GLU A 204 13.75 -13.99 -7.64
CA GLU A 204 13.82 -14.32 -9.07
C GLU A 204 14.43 -13.17 -9.89
N VAL A 205 13.95 -11.94 -9.70
CA VAL A 205 14.54 -10.75 -10.32
C VAL A 205 16.02 -10.59 -9.94
N LEU A 206 16.37 -10.82 -8.68
CA LEU A 206 17.74 -10.74 -8.17
C LEU A 206 18.66 -11.80 -8.80
N ARG A 207 18.17 -13.02 -9.05
CA ARG A 207 18.92 -14.06 -9.79
C ARG A 207 19.18 -13.64 -11.23
N LEU A 208 18.18 -13.11 -11.92
CA LEU A 208 18.36 -12.64 -13.30
C LEU A 208 19.30 -11.42 -13.38
N LEU A 209 19.27 -10.55 -12.36
CA LEU A 209 20.27 -9.49 -12.19
C LEU A 209 21.67 -10.06 -11.93
N ALA A 210 21.81 -11.15 -11.19
CA ALA A 210 23.11 -11.82 -10.99
C ALA A 210 23.64 -12.47 -12.27
N GLN A 211 22.75 -12.93 -13.15
CA GLN A 211 23.07 -13.49 -14.47
C GLN A 211 23.45 -12.44 -15.54
N GLY A 212 23.45 -11.15 -15.19
CA GLY A 212 23.86 -10.08 -16.12
C GLY A 212 22.74 -9.52 -16.99
N MET A 213 21.50 -10.01 -16.86
CA MET A 213 20.37 -9.54 -17.68
C MET A 213 20.07 -8.06 -17.46
N LYS A 214 19.66 -7.37 -18.52
CA LYS A 214 19.18 -5.98 -18.51
C LYS A 214 17.70 -5.97 -18.13
N TYR A 215 17.20 -4.83 -17.63
CA TYR A 215 15.81 -4.74 -17.17
C TYR A 215 14.77 -5.07 -18.24
N ALA A 216 15.07 -4.76 -19.51
CA ALA A 216 14.19 -5.11 -20.63
C ALA A 216 14.15 -6.63 -20.88
N GLU A 217 15.30 -7.31 -20.78
CA GLU A 217 15.40 -8.77 -20.94
C GLU A 217 14.72 -9.49 -19.76
N ILE A 218 14.86 -8.96 -18.55
CA ILE A 218 14.15 -9.46 -17.37
C ILE A 218 12.64 -9.28 -17.53
N ALA A 219 12.22 -8.12 -18.04
CA ALA A 219 10.80 -7.83 -18.27
C ALA A 219 10.19 -8.81 -19.27
N GLU A 220 10.90 -9.09 -20.37
CA GLU A 220 10.51 -10.07 -21.37
C GLU A 220 10.49 -11.50 -20.81
N TYR A 221 11.56 -11.92 -20.12
CA TYR A 221 11.68 -13.25 -19.51
C TYR A 221 10.58 -13.53 -18.50
N LEU A 222 10.22 -12.51 -17.72
CA LEU A 222 9.23 -12.60 -16.66
C LEU A 222 7.81 -12.22 -17.11
N PHE A 223 7.62 -11.90 -18.40
CA PHE A 223 6.36 -11.43 -19.00
C PHE A 223 5.71 -10.25 -18.25
N VAL A 224 6.52 -9.27 -17.84
CA VAL A 224 6.08 -8.04 -17.15
C VAL A 224 6.60 -6.79 -17.84
N SER A 225 6.18 -5.60 -17.37
CA SER A 225 6.71 -4.34 -17.90
C SER A 225 8.11 -4.04 -17.34
N MET A 226 8.91 -3.27 -18.09
CA MET A 226 10.21 -2.77 -17.60
C MET A 226 10.07 -1.89 -16.34
N ASN A 227 8.93 -1.22 -16.16
CA ASN A 227 8.66 -0.44 -14.94
C ASN A 227 8.46 -1.35 -13.72
N THR A 228 7.79 -2.49 -13.89
CA THR A 228 7.64 -3.53 -12.86
C THR A 228 9.01 -4.05 -12.42
N VAL A 229 9.91 -4.32 -13.37
CA VAL A 229 11.29 -4.73 -13.05
C VAL A 229 12.04 -3.66 -12.26
N ARG A 230 11.94 -2.37 -12.66
CA ARG A 230 12.56 -1.26 -11.93
C ARG A 230 12.04 -1.13 -10.51
N PHE A 231 10.74 -1.36 -10.31
CA PHE A 231 10.12 -1.36 -9.00
C PHE A 231 10.69 -2.46 -8.10
N HIS A 232 10.75 -3.70 -8.58
CA HIS A 232 11.37 -4.81 -7.84
C HIS A 232 12.84 -4.52 -7.51
N VAL A 233 13.63 -3.99 -8.45
CA VAL A 233 15.04 -3.63 -8.21
C VAL A 233 15.17 -2.60 -7.07
N LYS A 234 14.31 -1.56 -7.08
CA LYS A 234 14.32 -0.54 -6.03
C LYS A 234 13.96 -1.13 -4.67
N SER A 235 12.98 -2.02 -4.62
CA SER A 235 12.57 -2.73 -3.40
C SER A 235 13.70 -3.61 -2.86
N ILE A 236 14.33 -4.42 -3.73
CA ILE A 236 15.49 -5.26 -3.40
C ILE A 236 16.61 -4.43 -2.79
N TYR A 237 16.94 -3.29 -3.39
CA TYR A 237 17.99 -2.39 -2.91
C TYR A 237 17.68 -1.82 -1.53
N GLY A 238 16.43 -1.42 -1.29
CA GLY A 238 15.98 -0.98 0.03
C GLY A 238 16.09 -2.09 1.09
N LYS A 239 15.60 -3.30 0.78
CA LYS A 239 15.59 -4.44 1.70
C LYS A 239 16.98 -4.98 2.03
N LEU A 240 17.90 -4.93 1.05
CA LEU A 240 19.32 -5.29 1.23
C LEU A 240 20.19 -4.13 1.73
N ASN A 241 19.62 -2.93 1.88
CA ASN A 241 20.31 -1.69 2.26
C ASN A 241 21.53 -1.36 1.38
N VAL A 242 21.35 -1.43 0.05
CA VAL A 242 22.38 -1.18 -0.96
C VAL A 242 21.87 -0.22 -2.02
N ASP A 243 22.79 0.40 -2.75
CA ASP A 243 22.49 1.42 -3.77
C ASP A 243 22.89 0.99 -5.20
N LYS A 244 23.56 -0.16 -5.34
CA LYS A 244 24.15 -0.63 -6.60
C LYS A 244 23.88 -2.11 -6.84
N ARG A 245 23.70 -2.45 -8.12
CA ARG A 245 23.48 -3.83 -8.60
C ARG A 245 24.53 -4.80 -8.09
N VAL A 246 25.81 -4.42 -8.22
CA VAL A 246 26.94 -5.26 -7.79
C VAL A 246 26.86 -5.56 -6.30
N LYS A 247 26.64 -4.53 -5.47
CA LYS A 247 26.48 -4.69 -4.02
C LYS A 247 25.26 -5.54 -3.66
N ALA A 248 24.15 -5.39 -4.39
CA ALA A 248 22.95 -6.20 -4.18
C ALA A 248 23.21 -7.68 -4.43
N VAL A 249 23.92 -8.01 -5.52
CA VAL A 249 24.27 -9.40 -5.86
C VAL A 249 25.27 -9.98 -4.86
N GLU A 250 26.30 -9.22 -4.48
CA GLU A 250 27.27 -9.62 -3.44
C GLU A 250 26.57 -9.90 -2.11
N ARG A 251 25.74 -8.97 -1.66
CA ARG A 251 24.98 -9.10 -0.41
C ARG A 251 24.03 -10.28 -0.44
N ALA A 252 23.38 -10.53 -1.57
CA ALA A 252 22.48 -11.66 -1.74
C ALA A 252 23.19 -13.02 -1.67
N ARG A 253 24.43 -13.12 -2.16
CA ARG A 253 25.28 -14.31 -2.05
C ARG A 253 25.77 -14.54 -0.62
N GLU A 254 26.20 -13.48 0.07
CA GLU A 254 26.57 -13.55 1.49
C GLU A 254 25.42 -14.10 2.35
N LEU A 255 24.21 -13.68 2.02
CA LEU A 255 22.97 -14.08 2.69
C LEU A 255 22.39 -15.41 2.18
N LYS A 256 23.06 -16.06 1.22
CA LYS A 256 22.66 -17.34 0.59
C LYS A 256 21.24 -17.32 -0.03
N LEU A 257 20.82 -16.17 -0.55
CA LEU A 257 19.53 -16.01 -1.24
C LEU A 257 19.61 -16.45 -2.71
N ILE A 258 20.81 -16.38 -3.26
CA ILE A 258 21.16 -16.76 -4.63
C ILE A 258 22.53 -17.45 -4.63
N GLU A 259 22.80 -18.23 -5.69
CA GLU A 259 24.07 -18.94 -5.90
C GLU A 259 25.21 -18.02 -6.40
#